data_AF-A0A5D0P1L7-F1
#
_entry.id   AF-A0A5D0P1L7-F1
#
_cell.length_a   1.000
_cell.length_b   1.000
_cell.length_c   1.000
_cell.angle_alpha   90.00
_cell.angle_beta   90.00
_cell.angle_gamma   90.00
#
_symmetry.space_group_name_H-M   'P 1'
#
loop_
_entity.id
_entity.type
_entity.pdbx_description
1 polymer ?
#
loop_
_entity_poly.entity_id
_entity_poly.type
_entity_poly.pdbx_seq_one_letter_code
_entity_poly.pdbx_strand_id
1 'polypeptide(L)'
;MSLYAVNKVCYRVVREPEFRRELARAPEEALRAARPPLDEAELAALLAGDVGRLSLMGANHFLLHQLGRFRVLGLDLPTYADRIRAAHR
;
A
#
# COMPACT_ATOMS: atom_id res chain seq x y z
N MET A 1 -8.55 -12.83 8.12
CA MET A 1 -7.51 -11.77 8.15
C MET A 1 -8.20 -10.45 7.87
N SER A 2 -7.94 -9.40 8.66
CA SER A 2 -8.60 -8.09 8.48
C SER A 2 -7.62 -7.14 7.80
N LEU A 3 -7.90 -6.70 6.57
CA LEU A 3 -7.05 -5.72 5.85
C LEU A 3 -7.22 -4.28 6.35
N TYR A 4 -7.68 -4.12 7.58
CA TYR A 4 -7.82 -2.82 8.20
C TYR A 4 -6.46 -2.11 8.33
N ALA A 5 -5.38 -2.84 8.63
CA ALA A 5 -4.03 -2.28 8.70
C ALA A 5 -3.58 -1.70 7.34
N VAL A 6 -3.74 -2.46 6.25
CA VAL A 6 -3.47 -2.00 4.89
C VAL A 6 -4.30 -0.75 4.53
N ASN A 7 -5.62 -0.80 4.77
CA ASN A 7 -6.49 0.34 4.51
C ASN A 7 -6.08 1.57 5.33
N LYS A 8 -5.64 1.38 6.58
CA LYS A 8 -5.14 2.46 7.44
C LYS A 8 -3.84 3.05 6.90
N VAL A 9 -2.89 2.23 6.44
CA VAL A 9 -1.65 2.70 5.78
C VAL A 9 -2.00 3.58 4.58
N CYS A 10 -2.87 3.11 3.69
CA CYS A 10 -3.31 3.90 2.53
C CYS A 10 -4.00 5.22 2.92
N TYR A 11 -4.82 5.20 3.97
CA TYR A 11 -5.43 6.41 4.52
C TYR A 11 -4.39 7.41 5.05
N ARG A 12 -3.37 6.93 5.78
CA ARG A 12 -2.27 7.76 6.28
C ARG A 12 -1.48 8.40 5.15
N VAL A 13 -1.22 7.66 4.06
CA VAL A 13 -0.56 8.23 2.86
C VAL A 13 -1.29 9.49 2.36
N VAL A 14 -2.62 9.51 2.39
CA VAL A 14 -3.42 10.68 1.99
C VAL A 14 -3.28 11.84 2.98
N ARG A 15 -3.32 11.53 4.28
CA ARG A 15 -3.48 12.53 5.35
C ARG A 15 -2.17 13.07 5.91
N GLU A 16 -1.10 12.29 5.84
CA GLU A 16 0.16 12.53 6.54
C GLU A 16 1.30 12.71 5.52
N PRO A 17 1.69 13.96 5.19
CA PRO A 17 2.85 14.22 4.33
C PRO A 17 4.16 13.64 4.89
N GLU A 18 4.35 13.68 6.21
CA GLU A 18 5.54 13.11 6.85
C GLU A 18 5.62 11.60 6.67
N PHE A 19 4.49 10.89 6.80
CA PHE A 19 4.45 9.44 6.55
C PHE A 19 4.85 9.09 5.11
N ARG A 20 4.51 9.94 4.13
CA ARG A 20 4.99 9.76 2.74
C ARG A 20 6.50 9.93 2.63
N ARG A 21 7.09 10.88 3.36
CA ARG A 21 8.55 11.07 3.41
C ARG A 21 9.25 9.89 4.09
N GLU A 22 8.67 9.38 5.17
CA GLU A 22 9.14 8.16 5.85
C GLU A 22 9.11 6.95 4.90
N LEU A 23 8.00 6.73 4.20
CA LEU A 23 7.89 5.66 3.19
C LEU A 23 8.91 5.80 2.05
N ALA A 24 9.26 7.03 1.65
CA ALA A 24 10.26 7.26 0.62
C ALA A 24 11.70 7.00 1.12
N ARG A 25 11.95 7.22 2.42
CA ARG A 25 13.28 7.06 3.03
C ARG A 25 13.56 5.64 3.50
N ALA A 26 12.60 5.04 4.21
CA ALA A 26 12.75 3.75 4.90
C ALA A 26 11.39 3.01 4.93
N PRO A 27 10.94 2.45 3.79
CA PRO A 27 9.59 1.91 3.65
C PRO A 27 9.29 0.76 4.64
N GLU A 28 10.23 -0.17 4.81
CA GLU A 28 10.05 -1.32 5.71
C GLU A 28 9.91 -0.89 7.17
N GLU A 29 10.75 0.03 7.64
CA GLU A 29 10.68 0.59 8.99
C GLU A 29 9.36 1.33 9.22
N ALA A 30 8.96 2.19 8.27
CA ALA A 30 7.71 2.96 8.35
C ALA A 30 6.47 2.05 8.38
N LEU A 31 6.49 0.96 7.60
CA LEU A 31 5.40 -0.01 7.58
C LEU A 31 5.37 -0.88 8.85
N ARG A 32 6.51 -1.34 9.37
CA ARG A 32 6.55 -2.08 10.66
C ARG A 32 6.12 -1.22 11.84
N ALA A 33 6.33 0.10 11.77
CA ALA A 33 5.86 1.05 12.76
C ALA A 33 4.34 1.30 12.69
N ALA A 34 3.63 0.82 11.66
CA ALA A 34 2.20 1.07 11.49
C ALA A 34 1.37 0.54 12.67
N ARG A 35 0.24 1.22 12.91
CA ARG A 35 -0.74 0.85 13.94
C ARG A 35 -2.16 0.87 13.34
N PRO A 36 -2.91 -0.24 13.41
CA PRO A 36 -2.49 -1.56 13.93
C PRO A 36 -1.36 -2.20 13.09
N PRO A 37 -0.63 -3.19 13.66
CA PRO A 37 0.48 -3.83 12.95
C PRO A 37 -0.02 -4.56 11.71
N LEU A 38 0.79 -4.52 10.66
CA LEU A 38 0.63 -5.36 9.48
C LEU A 38 1.09 -6.78 9.82
N ASP A 39 0.43 -7.78 9.25
CA ASP A 39 1.03 -9.12 9.21
C ASP A 39 2.12 -9.22 8.13
N GLU A 40 2.87 -10.32 8.13
CA GLU A 40 3.98 -10.52 7.19
C GLU A 40 3.53 -10.59 5.73
N ALA A 41 2.33 -11.09 5.45
CA ALA A 41 1.81 -11.17 4.08
C ALA A 41 1.41 -9.78 3.55
N GLU A 42 0.76 -8.98 4.40
CA GLU A 42 0.43 -7.57 4.12
C GLU A 42 1.69 -6.72 3.93
N LEU A 43 2.66 -6.86 4.83
CA LEU A 43 3.94 -6.16 4.78
C LEU A 43 4.70 -6.48 3.49
N ALA A 44 4.84 -7.77 3.16
CA ALA A 44 5.52 -8.21 1.96
C ALA A 44 4.83 -7.69 0.68
N ALA A 45 3.49 -7.74 0.64
CA ALA A 45 2.74 -7.24 -0.51
C ALA A 45 2.87 -5.71 -0.67
N LEU A 46 2.85 -4.94 0.43
CA LEU A 46 3.09 -3.50 0.39
C LEU A 46 4.51 -3.15 -0.06
N LEU A 47 5.53 -3.83 0.46
CA LEU A 47 6.93 -3.59 0.08
C LEU A 47 7.22 -3.95 -1.38
N ALA A 48 6.56 -4.99 -1.90
CA ALA A 48 6.63 -5.35 -3.32
C ALA A 48 5.81 -4.39 -4.22
N GLY A 49 4.97 -3.53 -3.64
CA GLY A 49 3.96 -2.76 -4.37
C GLY A 49 2.91 -3.65 -5.06
N ASP A 50 2.68 -4.86 -4.55
CA ASP A 50 1.77 -5.84 -5.14
C ASP A 50 0.30 -5.51 -4.83
N VAL A 51 -0.17 -4.41 -5.42
CA VAL A 51 -1.54 -3.91 -5.27
C VAL A 51 -2.59 -4.86 -5.81
N GLY A 52 -2.21 -5.74 -6.76
CA GLY A 52 -3.06 -6.81 -7.26
C GLY A 52 -3.35 -7.83 -6.17
N ARG A 53 -2.30 -8.34 -5.50
CA ARG A 53 -2.46 -9.23 -4.35
C ARG A 53 -3.21 -8.57 -3.20
N LEU A 54 -2.90 -7.32 -2.85
CA LEU A 54 -3.62 -6.58 -1.81
C LEU A 54 -5.11 -6.44 -2.15
N SER A 55 -5.45 -6.20 -3.41
CA SER A 55 -6.83 -6.16 -3.90
C SER A 55 -7.53 -7.51 -3.74
N LEU A 56 -6.90 -8.62 -4.16
CA LEU A 56 -7.44 -9.98 -4.01
C LEU A 56 -7.62 -10.39 -2.53
N MET A 57 -6.77 -9.88 -1.63
CA MET A 57 -6.91 -10.07 -0.19
C MET A 57 -8.08 -9.25 0.40
N GLY A 58 -8.68 -8.32 -0.36
CA GLY A 58 -9.84 -7.51 0.02
C GLY A 58 -9.57 -6.04 0.33
N ALA A 59 -8.40 -5.49 -0.03
CA ALA A 59 -8.08 -4.10 0.28
C ALA A 59 -8.99 -3.17 -0.52
N ASN A 60 -9.29 -2.01 0.06
CA ASN A 60 -10.17 -1.06 -0.61
C ASN A 60 -9.44 -0.44 -1.82
N HIS A 61 -10.03 -0.57 -3.01
CA HIS A 61 -9.42 -0.16 -4.27
C HIS A 61 -9.22 1.36 -4.37
N PHE A 62 -10.14 2.14 -3.80
CA PHE A 62 -10.01 3.60 -3.77
C PHE A 62 -8.83 4.03 -2.88
N LEU A 63 -8.58 3.32 -1.77
CA LEU A 63 -7.44 3.55 -0.90
C LEU A 63 -6.14 3.08 -1.55
N LEU A 64 -6.11 1.90 -2.17
CA LEU A 64 -4.93 1.39 -2.88
C LEU A 64 -4.47 2.33 -4.02
N HIS A 65 -5.42 2.91 -4.76
CA HIS A 65 -5.13 3.90 -5.80
C HIS A 65 -4.30 5.10 -5.29
N GLN A 66 -4.43 5.45 -4.01
CA GLN A 66 -3.67 6.55 -3.42
C GLN A 66 -2.17 6.27 -3.39
N LEU A 67 -1.74 5.00 -3.30
CA LEU A 67 -0.33 4.63 -3.32
C LEU A 67 0.32 5.04 -4.65
N GLY A 68 -0.33 4.73 -5.78
CA GLY A 68 0.10 5.16 -7.11
C GLY A 68 0.00 6.68 -7.30
N ARG A 69 -1.07 7.31 -6.80
CA ARG A 69 -1.23 8.78 -6.87
C ARG A 69 -0.09 9.53 -6.18
N PHE A 70 0.34 9.05 -5.00
CA PHE A 70 1.40 9.68 -4.21
C PHE A 70 2.80 9.15 -4.51
N ARG A 71 2.91 8.22 -5.46
CA ARG A 71 4.17 7.65 -5.93
C ARG A 71 5.02 7.03 -4.83
N VAL A 72 4.40 6.24 -3.95
CA VAL A 72 5.05 5.55 -2.84
C VAL A 72 5.16 4.05 -3.12
N LEU A 73 6.07 3.35 -2.42
CA LEU A 73 6.23 1.90 -2.49
C LEU A 73 6.47 1.38 -3.92
N GLY A 74 7.26 2.13 -4.71
CA GLY A 74 7.61 1.77 -6.09
C GLY A 74 6.45 1.86 -7.10
N LEU A 75 5.35 2.54 -6.73
CA LEU A 75 4.18 2.70 -7.58
C LEU A 75 4.11 4.11 -8.20
N ASP A 76 3.38 4.19 -9.29
CA ASP A 76 2.78 5.37 -9.88
C ASP A 76 1.41 4.98 -10.47
N LEU A 77 0.69 5.91 -11.10
CA LEU A 77 -0.64 5.61 -11.65
C LEU A 77 -0.61 4.54 -12.78
N PRO A 78 0.32 4.61 -13.76
CA PRO A 78 0.48 3.54 -14.76
C PRO A 78 0.75 2.16 -14.13
N THR A 79 1.79 2.05 -13.30
CA THR A 79 2.19 0.76 -12.70
C THR A 79 1.12 0.21 -11.75
N TYR A 80 0.41 1.07 -11.00
CA TYR A 80 -0.75 0.68 -10.22
C TYR A 80 -1.84 0.06 -11.09
N ALA A 81 -2.23 0.74 -12.18
CA ALA A 81 -3.29 0.27 -13.05
C ALA A 81 -2.94 -1.06 -13.70
N ASP A 82 -1.70 -1.22 -14.17
CA ASP A 82 -1.24 -2.45 -14.81
C ASP A 82 -1.21 -3.63 -13.84
N ARG A 83 -0.74 -3.42 -12.61
CA ARG A 83 -0.71 -4.47 -11.57
C ARG A 83 -2.11 -4.88 -11.12
N ILE A 84 -3.06 -3.94 -10.98
CA ILE A 84 -4.45 -4.25 -10.68
C ILE A 84 -5.07 -5.07 -11.81
N ARG A 85 -4.91 -4.65 -13.07
CA ARG A 85 -5.47 -5.38 -14.22
C ARG A 85 -4.88 -6.78 -14.34
N ALA A 86 -3.58 -6.94 -14.14
CA ALA A 86 -2.90 -8.23 -14.22
C ALA A 86 -3.45 -9.26 -13.22
N ALA A 87 -3.90 -8.83 -12.04
CA ALA A 87 -4.44 -9.70 -11.01
C ALA A 87 -5.91 -10.11 -11.22
N HIS A 88 -6.66 -9.37 -12.04
CA HIS A 88 -8.10 -9.59 -12.31
C HIS A 88 -8.38 -10.05 -13.74
N ARG A 89 -7.34 -10.44 -14.49
CA ARG A 89 -7.43 -10.98 -15.84
C ARG A 89 -7.55 -12.50 -15.81
#